data_AF-A0A4D4LC72-F1
#
_entry.id   AF-A0A4D4LC72-F1
#
_cell.length_a   1.000
_cell.length_b   1.000
_cell.length_c   1.000
_cell.angle_alpha   90.00
_cell.angle_beta   90.00
_cell.angle_gamma   90.00
#
_symmetry.space_group_name_H-M   'P 1'
#
loop_
_entity.id
_entity.type
_entity.pdbx_description
1 polymer ?
#
loop_
_entity_poly.entity_id
_entity_poly.type
_entity_poly.pdbx_seq_one_letter_code
_entity_poly.pdbx_strand_id
1 'polypeptide(L)'
;MTWLDPGLPNSLTPGRRPRTTLTPSLALRGDTPVMAFGTPGGDQQDQWSTHFFLGVALRAPVRSGLDLQGAIDAPNWHQESFPGSFHPGR
;
A
#
# COMPACT_ATOMS: atom_id res chain seq x y z
N MET A 1 14.51 -8.16 -3.23
CA MET A 1 14.07 -7.41 -2.04
C MET A 1 15.05 -7.46 -0.88
N THR A 2 15.89 -8.49 -0.70
CA THR A 2 16.96 -8.47 0.34
C THR A 2 18.22 -7.76 -0.13
N TRP A 3 19.06 -7.33 0.81
CA TRP A 3 20.42 -6.83 0.54
C TRP A 3 21.47 -7.92 0.70
N LEU A 4 22.54 -7.86 -0.11
CA LEU A 4 23.74 -8.70 0.02
C LEU A 4 24.84 -8.01 0.84
N ASP A 5 24.42 -7.24 1.86
CA ASP A 5 25.29 -6.51 2.78
C ASP A 5 24.92 -6.94 4.21
N PRO A 6 25.85 -7.45 5.03
CA PRO A 6 25.55 -7.96 6.37
C PRO A 6 25.18 -6.85 7.37
N GLY A 7 24.41 -7.21 8.40
CA GLY A 7 24.09 -6.32 9.53
C GLY A 7 22.91 -5.35 9.32
N LEU A 8 22.28 -5.36 8.14
CA LEU A 8 21.09 -4.55 7.85
C LEU A 8 19.80 -5.24 8.33
N PRO A 9 18.72 -4.49 8.63
CA PRO A 9 17.41 -5.08 8.94
C PRO A 9 16.86 -6.02 7.85
N ASN A 10 17.31 -5.84 6.60
CA ASN A 10 16.85 -6.58 5.44
C ASN A 10 18.00 -7.29 4.67
N SER A 11 19.09 -7.63 5.37
CA SER A 11 20.14 -8.53 4.85
C SER A 11 19.56 -9.92 4.56
N LEU A 12 20.01 -10.55 3.47
CA LEU A 12 19.67 -11.94 3.17
C LEU A 12 20.11 -12.85 4.33
N THR A 13 19.15 -13.50 4.99
CA THR A 13 19.40 -14.28 6.21
C THR A 13 18.61 -15.59 6.17
N PRO A 14 19.24 -16.76 6.38
CA PRO A 14 18.53 -18.04 6.47
C PRO A 14 17.40 -18.02 7.49
N GLY A 15 16.26 -18.61 7.14
CA GLY A 15 15.08 -18.72 8.01
C GLY A 15 14.31 -17.41 8.24
N ARG A 16 14.74 -16.28 7.65
CA ARG A 16 13.99 -15.00 7.72
C ARG A 16 13.18 -14.77 6.46
N ARG A 17 11.99 -14.18 6.62
CA ARG A 17 11.22 -13.64 5.50
C ARG A 17 11.93 -12.40 4.97
N PRO A 18 12.00 -12.20 3.65
CA PRO A 18 12.40 -10.91 3.11
C PRO A 18 11.37 -9.85 3.52
N ARG A 19 11.77 -8.58 3.64
CA ARG A 19 10.78 -7.50 3.57
C ARG A 19 10.01 -7.65 2.26
N THR A 20 8.69 -7.66 2.33
CA THR A 20 7.80 -7.85 1.18
C THR A 20 6.98 -6.60 0.89
N THR A 21 6.60 -6.42 -0.36
CA THR A 21 5.66 -5.37 -0.79
C THR A 21 4.21 -5.76 -0.58
N LEU A 22 3.89 -7.03 -0.30
CA LEU A 22 2.51 -7.50 -0.12
C LEU A 22 1.87 -6.87 1.14
N THR A 23 0.83 -6.05 0.93
CA THR A 23 0.26 -5.19 1.99
C THR A 23 -1.27 -5.01 1.84
N PRO A 24 -2.10 -5.96 2.32
CA PRO A 24 -3.55 -5.77 2.39
C PRO A 24 -3.94 -4.86 3.57
N SER A 25 -5.08 -4.16 3.45
CA SER A 25 -5.56 -3.20 4.44
C SER A 25 -6.98 -3.49 4.95
N LEU A 26 -7.21 -3.21 6.24
CA LEU A 26 -8.53 -3.22 6.88
C LEU A 26 -8.69 -1.91 7.66
N ALA A 27 -9.62 -1.06 7.22
CA ALA A 27 -9.94 0.19 7.90
C ALA A 27 -11.09 0.02 8.89
N LEU A 28 -10.93 0.64 10.05
CA LEU A 28 -11.92 0.70 11.12
C LEU A 28 -12.47 2.13 11.24
N ARG A 29 -13.72 2.26 11.69
CA ARG A 29 -14.30 3.53 12.14
C ARG A 29 -14.70 3.38 13.60
N GLY A 30 -13.95 4.03 14.49
CA GLY A 30 -13.91 3.61 15.89
C GLY A 30 -13.32 2.20 15.98
N ASP A 31 -13.95 1.32 16.75
CA ASP A 31 -13.51 -0.09 16.89
C ASP A 31 -14.18 -1.04 15.89
N THR A 32 -15.01 -0.53 14.98
CA THR A 32 -15.76 -1.35 14.02
C THR A 32 -15.03 -1.44 12.69
N PRO A 33 -14.69 -2.64 12.17
CA PRO A 33 -14.18 -2.82 10.81
C PRO A 33 -15.24 -2.44 9.78
N VAL A 34 -14.88 -1.57 8.83
CA VAL A 34 -15.83 -1.01 7.84
C VAL A 34 -15.42 -1.23 6.38
N MET A 35 -14.14 -1.47 6.11
CA MET A 35 -13.65 -1.61 4.73
C MET A 35 -12.38 -2.46 4.68
N ALA A 36 -12.41 -3.53 3.88
CA ALA A 36 -11.23 -4.30 3.49
C ALA A 36 -10.84 -3.94 2.05
N PHE A 37 -9.56 -3.66 1.82
CA PHE A 37 -9.09 -3.17 0.52
C PHE A 37 -7.60 -3.46 0.32
N GLY A 38 -7.15 -3.30 -0.91
CA GLY A 38 -5.76 -3.46 -1.32
C GLY A 38 -5.64 -3.38 -2.83
N THR A 39 -4.41 -3.37 -3.32
CA THR A 39 -4.10 -3.32 -4.75
C THR A 39 -2.77 -4.05 -4.99
N PRO A 40 -2.55 -4.69 -6.15
CA PRO A 40 -1.21 -5.13 -6.54
C PRO A 40 -0.34 -3.92 -6.94
N GLY A 41 0.94 -4.17 -7.26
CA GLY A 41 1.82 -3.13 -7.82
C GLY A 41 3.05 -2.78 -6.97
N GLY A 42 3.68 -3.76 -6.33
CA GLY A 42 5.03 -3.58 -5.78
C GLY A 42 5.14 -2.42 -4.79
N ASP A 43 6.10 -1.52 -5.04
CA ASP A 43 6.39 -0.36 -4.19
C ASP A 43 5.32 0.75 -4.25
N GLN A 44 4.34 0.62 -5.16
CA GLN A 44 3.24 1.56 -5.26
C GLN A 44 2.01 1.14 -4.45
N GLN A 45 1.96 -0.11 -3.93
CA GLN A 45 0.77 -0.65 -3.24
C GLN A 45 0.27 0.26 -2.11
N ASP A 46 1.14 0.63 -1.17
CA ASP A 46 0.76 1.50 -0.06
C ASP A 46 0.67 2.99 -0.45
N GLN A 47 1.30 3.42 -1.55
CA GLN A 47 1.09 4.79 -2.08
C GLN A 47 -0.35 4.92 -2.58
N TRP A 48 -0.77 4.04 -3.49
CA TRP A 48 -2.11 4.07 -4.05
C TRP A 48 -3.19 3.75 -3.03
N SER A 49 -2.95 2.79 -2.13
CA SER A 49 -3.88 2.47 -1.04
C SER A 49 -4.08 3.67 -0.09
N THR A 50 -3.03 4.45 0.16
CA THR A 50 -3.12 5.69 0.95
C THR A 50 -3.99 6.73 0.24
N HIS A 51 -3.74 7.00 -1.05
CA HIS A 51 -4.54 7.97 -1.81
C HIS A 51 -6.01 7.53 -1.93
N PHE A 52 -6.25 6.24 -2.20
CA PHE A 52 -7.58 5.64 -2.22
C PHE A 52 -8.29 5.82 -0.88
N PHE A 53 -7.63 5.49 0.24
CA PHE A 53 -8.22 5.61 1.58
C PHE A 53 -8.58 7.06 1.92
N LEU A 54 -7.71 8.02 1.60
CA LEU A 54 -8.02 9.44 1.73
C LEU A 54 -9.19 9.87 0.83
N GLY A 55 -9.25 9.34 -0.40
CA GLY A 55 -10.40 9.52 -1.29
C GLY A 55 -11.70 9.03 -0.64
N VAL A 56 -11.71 7.82 -0.09
CA VAL A 56 -12.87 7.27 0.62
C VAL A 56 -13.27 8.13 1.83
N ALA A 57 -12.29 8.63 2.59
CA ALA A 57 -12.54 9.39 3.81
C ALA A 57 -13.01 10.83 3.56
N LEU A 58 -12.53 11.47 2.48
CA LEU A 58 -12.73 12.90 2.23
C LEU A 58 -13.82 13.20 1.19
N ARG A 59 -14.15 12.25 0.30
CA ARG A 59 -15.18 12.45 -0.73
C ARG A 59 -16.59 12.43 -0.13
N ALA A 60 -17.49 13.15 -0.79
CA ALA A 60 -18.91 13.14 -0.43
C ALA A 60 -19.49 11.72 -0.60
N PRO A 61 -20.37 11.27 0.30
CA PRO A 61 -21.08 9.99 0.15
C PRO A 61 -21.87 9.91 -1.16
N VAL A 62 -21.91 8.72 -1.75
CA VAL A 62 -22.73 8.40 -2.92
C VAL A 62 -23.74 7.33 -2.53
N ARG A 63 -25.02 7.56 -2.85
CA ARG A 63 -26.13 6.66 -2.47
C ARG A 63 -26.13 6.31 -0.97
N SER A 64 -25.89 7.33 -0.13
CA SER A 64 -25.83 7.21 1.34
C SER A 64 -24.73 6.31 1.90
N GLY A 65 -23.71 5.96 1.09
CA GLY A 65 -22.57 5.15 1.49
C GLY A 65 -21.22 5.77 1.10
N LEU A 66 -20.13 5.09 1.45
CA LEU A 66 -18.78 5.47 1.02
C LEU A 66 -18.69 5.46 -0.51
N ASP A 67 -18.11 6.50 -1.10
CA ASP A 67 -17.87 6.58 -2.55
C ASP A 67 -16.66 5.73 -2.96
N LEU A 68 -16.77 4.41 -2.83
CA LEU A 68 -15.67 3.48 -3.10
C LEU A 68 -15.23 3.55 -4.56
N GLN A 69 -16.19 3.50 -5.50
CA GLN A 69 -15.85 3.52 -6.92
C GLN A 69 -15.32 4.87 -7.36
N GLY A 70 -15.88 5.99 -6.88
CA GLY A 70 -15.33 7.30 -7.20
C GLY A 70 -13.94 7.55 -6.60
N ALA A 71 -13.59 6.89 -5.48
CA ALA A 71 -12.23 6.90 -4.95
C ALA A 71 -11.26 6.02 -5.77
N ILE A 72 -11.73 4.92 -6.36
CA ILE A 72 -10.96 4.08 -7.30
C ILE A 72 -10.73 4.80 -8.64
N ASP A 73 -11.79 5.42 -9.19
CA ASP A 73 -11.78 6.10 -10.49
C ASP A 73 -11.02 7.44 -10.44
N ALA A 74 -10.79 7.98 -9.24
CA ALA A 74 -10.05 9.22 -9.06
C ALA A 74 -8.65 9.11 -9.68
N PRO A 75 -8.15 10.16 -10.36
CA PRO A 75 -6.76 10.20 -10.80
C PRO A 75 -5.81 9.91 -9.63
N ASN A 76 -4.91 8.95 -9.83
CA ASN A 76 -3.97 8.50 -8.81
C ASN A 76 -2.53 8.70 -9.30
N TRP A 77 -1.57 8.70 -8.38
CA TRP A 77 -0.16 8.93 -8.68
C TRP A 77 0.74 8.11 -7.75
N HIS A 78 2.01 8.03 -8.10
CA HIS A 78 3.07 7.50 -7.25
C HIS A 78 4.37 8.23 -7.58
N GLN A 79 5.38 8.09 -6.72
CA GLN A 79 6.75 8.46 -7.04
C GLN A 79 7.68 7.25 -6.91
N GLU A 80 8.83 7.36 -7.56
CA GLU A 80 9.89 6.35 -7.58
C GLU A 80 11.19 6.87 -6.95
N SER A 81 11.12 7.94 -6.16
CA SER A 81 12.30 8.59 -5.57
C SER A 81 12.81 7.86 -4.31
N PHE A 82 13.03 6.56 -4.45
CA PHE A 82 13.58 5.66 -3.44
C PHE A 82 14.09 4.36 -4.11
N PRO A 83 14.99 3.59 -3.46
CA PRO A 83 15.46 2.32 -4.01
C PRO A 83 14.33 1.29 -4.14
N GLY A 84 14.06 0.84 -5.37
CA GLY A 84 13.00 -0.12 -5.64
C GLY A 84 13.23 -1.50 -4.99
N SER A 85 12.14 -2.19 -4.62
CA SER A 85 12.20 -3.52 -4.01
C SER A 85 12.67 -4.61 -4.99
N PHE A 86 12.33 -4.45 -6.27
CA PHE A 86 12.64 -5.40 -7.34
C PHE A 86 13.99 -5.08 -7.99
N HIS A 87 14.71 -6.12 -8.40
CA HIS A 87 15.97 -5.96 -9.14
C HIS A 87 15.74 -5.15 -10.43
N PRO A 88 16.61 -4.17 -10.80
CA PRO A 88 17.93 -3.88 -10.23
C PRO A 88 17.94 -2.92 -9.02
N GLY A 89 16.79 -2.45 -8.54
CA GLY A 89 16.65 -1.68 -7.29
C GLY A 89 17.60 -0.49 -7.18
N ARG A 90 17.69 0.32 -8.25
CA ARG A 90 18.41 1.59 -8.22
C ARG A 90 17.65 2.60 -7.37
#